data_AF-A0A8J1L3S9-F1
#
_entry.id   AF-A0A8J1L3S9-F1
#
_cell.length_a   1.000
_cell.length_b   1.000
_cell.length_c   1.000
_cell.angle_alpha   90.00
_cell.angle_beta   90.00
_cell.angle_gamma   90.00
#
_symmetry.space_group_name_H-M   'P 1'
#
loop_
_entity.id
_entity.type
_entity.pdbx_description
1 polymer ?
#
loop_
_entity_poly.entity_id
_entity_poly.type
_entity_poly.pdbx_seq_one_letter_code
_entity_poly.pdbx_strand_id
1 'polypeptide(L)'
;MPTKMESICCRENRNTLSLIPEGGQCVTENRDFTSRCLKKSEIDFIFRVLGTVTRSHTNDPEYNRNLRKTAYRCFTVLAHGYLGAGIRRPIPACAVNAIRQTYPDPDGLYVGFKFAEDYDASDMALSL
;
A
#
# COMPACT_ATOMS: atom_id res chain seq x y z
N MET A 1 -10.30 0.76 -9.46
CA MET A 1 -9.39 1.89 -9.24
C MET A 1 -9.70 2.98 -10.25
N PRO A 2 -9.58 4.27 -9.92
CA PRO A 2 -10.01 5.35 -10.81
C PRO A 2 -9.09 5.61 -12.02
N THR A 3 -7.77 5.37 -11.94
CA THR A 3 -6.86 5.65 -13.08
C THR A 3 -6.22 4.40 -13.68
N LYS A 4 -5.83 4.47 -14.96
CA LYS A 4 -5.13 3.37 -15.68
C LYS A 4 -3.84 2.96 -14.98
N MET A 5 -3.12 3.93 -14.40
CA MET A 5 -1.81 3.74 -13.78
C MET A 5 -1.84 2.84 -12.53
N GLU A 6 -2.92 2.90 -11.76
CA GLU A 6 -3.16 2.06 -10.58
C GLU A 6 -4.06 0.85 -10.89
N SER A 7 -4.47 0.68 -12.15
CA SER A 7 -5.29 -0.44 -12.63
C SER A 7 -4.45 -1.54 -13.27
N ILE A 8 -3.26 -1.81 -12.72
CA ILE A 8 -2.39 -2.89 -13.20
C ILE A 8 -2.75 -4.23 -12.56
N CYS A 9 -2.67 -5.31 -13.33
CA CYS A 9 -2.78 -6.66 -12.82
C CYS A 9 -1.46 -7.12 -12.17
N CYS A 10 -1.56 -7.95 -11.14
CA CYS A 10 -0.41 -8.56 -10.46
C CYS A 10 0.46 -9.44 -11.38
N ARG A 11 -0.06 -9.82 -12.55
CA ARG A 11 0.65 -10.61 -13.56
C ARG A 11 1.40 -9.78 -14.59
N GLU A 12 1.12 -8.47 -14.68
CA GLU A 12 1.79 -7.55 -15.62
C GLU A 12 3.17 -7.11 -15.10
N ASN A 13 3.42 -7.24 -13.79
CA ASN A 13 4.69 -6.93 -13.18
C ASN A 13 5.45 -8.21 -12.82
N ARG A 14 6.65 -8.41 -13.37
CA ARG A 14 7.46 -9.63 -13.14
C ARG A 14 7.70 -9.92 -11.66
N ASN A 15 7.96 -8.89 -10.86
CA ASN A 15 8.27 -9.04 -9.45
C ASN A 15 7.03 -9.43 -8.63
N THR A 16 5.87 -8.90 -9.00
CA THR A 16 4.60 -9.34 -8.41
C THR A 16 4.21 -10.74 -8.88
N LEU A 17 4.43 -11.05 -10.16
CA LEU A 17 4.17 -12.37 -10.73
C LEU A 17 4.97 -13.45 -10.00
N SER A 18 6.23 -13.18 -9.63
CA SER A 18 7.05 -14.11 -8.85
C SER A 18 6.57 -14.33 -7.41
N LEU A 19 5.67 -13.49 -6.90
CA LEU A 19 5.04 -13.70 -5.60
C LEU A 19 3.81 -14.63 -5.69
N ILE A 20 3.26 -14.90 -6.87
CA ILE A 20 2.10 -15.79 -6.97
C ILE A 20 2.56 -17.21 -6.62
N PRO A 21 1.91 -17.89 -5.65
CA PRO A 21 2.31 -19.24 -5.26
C PRO A 21 2.12 -20.22 -6.42
N GLU A 22 2.83 -21.36 -6.35
CA GLU A 22 2.66 -22.44 -7.32
C GLU A 22 1.19 -22.91 -7.35
N GLY A 23 0.61 -23.00 -8.55
CA GLY A 23 -0.81 -23.30 -8.75
C GLY A 23 -1.77 -22.12 -8.53
N GLY A 24 -1.30 -20.98 -8.00
CA GLY A 24 -2.12 -19.80 -7.73
C GLY A 24 -2.38 -18.95 -8.97
N GLN A 25 -3.41 -18.10 -8.89
CA GLN A 25 -3.80 -17.18 -9.99
C GLN A 25 -3.55 -15.71 -9.65
N CYS A 26 -3.46 -15.36 -8.37
CA CYS A 26 -3.32 -14.00 -7.90
C CYS A 26 -2.30 -13.87 -6.76
N VAL A 27 -1.62 -12.71 -6.68
CA VAL A 27 -0.71 -12.40 -5.56
C VAL A 27 -1.43 -12.38 -4.20
N THR A 28 -2.75 -12.20 -4.19
CA THR A 28 -3.54 -12.24 -2.96
C THR A 28 -3.59 -13.63 -2.32
N GLU A 29 -3.25 -14.68 -3.06
CA GLU A 29 -3.12 -16.06 -2.56
C GLU A 29 -1.76 -16.31 -1.89
N ASN A 30 -0.81 -15.38 -2.00
CA ASN A 30 0.49 -15.51 -1.36
C ASN A 30 0.35 -15.39 0.18
N ARG A 31 0.97 -16.34 0.90
CA ARG A 31 0.92 -16.37 2.37
C ARG A 31 1.66 -15.21 3.04
N ASP A 32 2.77 -14.77 2.47
CA ASP A 32 3.53 -13.61 2.94
C ASP A 32 2.79 -12.30 2.69
N PHE A 33 2.05 -12.21 1.57
CA PHE A 33 1.15 -11.09 1.34
C PHE A 33 0.10 -11.02 2.47
N THR A 34 -0.54 -12.14 2.78
CA THR A 34 -1.54 -12.19 3.84
C THR A 34 -0.93 -11.85 5.21
N SER A 35 0.19 -12.48 5.57
CA SER A 35 0.81 -12.31 6.89
C SER A 35 1.45 -10.94 7.08
N ARG A 36 2.06 -10.36 6.03
CA ARG A 36 2.84 -9.11 6.12
C ARG A 36 2.08 -7.86 5.67
N CYS A 37 0.99 -8.00 4.91
CA CYS A 37 0.24 -6.86 4.38
C CYS A 37 -1.18 -6.75 4.91
N LEU A 38 -1.82 -7.85 5.33
CA LEU A 38 -3.23 -7.85 5.76
C LEU A 38 -3.41 -8.17 7.25
N LYS A 39 -2.41 -8.73 7.92
CA LYS A 39 -2.49 -9.02 9.36
C LYS A 39 -2.35 -7.73 10.15
N LYS A 40 -3.45 -7.25 10.76
CA LYS A 40 -3.48 -5.98 11.52
C LYS A 40 -2.40 -5.87 12.60
N SER A 41 -2.13 -6.95 13.34
CA SER A 41 -1.08 -6.94 14.37
C SER A 41 0.32 -6.73 13.80
N GLU A 42 0.60 -7.29 12.61
CA GLU A 42 1.89 -7.17 11.93
C GLU A 42 2.08 -5.74 11.42
N ILE A 43 1.05 -5.20 10.74
CA ILE A 43 1.09 -3.84 10.21
C ILE A 43 1.14 -2.79 11.34
N ASP A 44 0.43 -3.01 12.44
CA ASP A 44 0.53 -2.13 13.61
C ASP A 44 1.93 -2.17 14.23
N PHE A 45 2.52 -3.36 14.38
CA PHE A 45 3.89 -3.50 14.85
C PHE A 45 4.89 -2.74 13.96
N ILE A 46 4.83 -2.95 12.65
CA ILE A 46 5.70 -2.27 11.69
C ILE A 46 5.48 -0.75 11.72
N PHE A 47 4.22 -0.31 11.75
CA PHE A 47 3.87 1.11 11.84
C PHE A 47 4.50 1.78 13.06
N ARG A 48 4.46 1.11 14.23
CA ARG A 48 5.10 1.58 15.46
C ARG A 48 6.61 1.59 15.39
N VAL A 49 7.22 0.54 14.83
CA VAL A 49 8.69 0.42 14.67
C VAL A 49 9.24 1.51 13.74
N LEU A 50 8.50 1.88 12.69
CA LEU A 50 8.89 2.96 11.76
C LEU A 50 8.83 4.37 12.39
N GLY A 51 8.49 4.49 13.68
CA GLY A 51 8.49 5.77 14.39
C GLY A 51 7.49 6.79 13.83
N THR A 52 6.56 6.37 12.96
CA THR A 52 5.54 7.23 12.33
C THR A 52 4.37 7.54 13.29
N VAL A 53 4.61 7.40 14.60
CA VAL A 53 3.62 7.54 15.65
C VAL A 53 3.53 9.01 16.06
N THR A 54 2.67 9.78 15.40
CA THR A 54 1.85 10.74 16.14
C THR A 54 0.86 9.94 17.01
N ARG A 55 0.37 10.48 18.13
CA ARG A 55 -0.46 9.79 19.14
C ARG A 55 -1.86 9.36 18.62
N SER A 56 -1.95 8.76 17.45
CA SER A 56 -3.19 8.34 16.83
C SER A 56 -3.67 7.08 17.55
N HIS A 57 -4.84 7.21 18.18
CA HIS A 57 -5.47 6.13 18.94
C HIS A 57 -6.09 5.12 17.97
N THR A 58 -6.25 3.87 18.40
CA THR A 58 -6.80 2.78 17.57
C THR A 58 -8.20 3.06 16.99
N ASN A 59 -8.92 4.04 17.56
CA ASN A 59 -10.27 4.42 17.18
C ASN A 59 -10.32 5.66 16.25
N ASP A 60 -9.17 6.22 15.91
CA ASP A 60 -9.05 7.36 15.01
C ASP A 60 -9.13 6.89 13.54
N PRO A 61 -9.98 7.49 12.68
CA PRO A 61 -9.96 7.23 11.24
C PRO A 61 -8.56 7.37 10.61
N GLU A 62 -7.73 8.27 11.16
CA GLU A 62 -6.35 8.47 10.73
C GLU A 62 -5.47 7.25 11.01
N TYR A 63 -5.79 6.45 12.04
CA TYR A 63 -5.07 5.22 12.35
C TYR A 63 -5.21 4.19 11.22
N ASN A 64 -6.43 3.94 10.71
CA ASN A 64 -6.61 3.03 9.57
C ASN A 64 -5.94 3.55 8.30
N ARG A 65 -5.96 4.87 8.07
CA ARG A 65 -5.21 5.50 6.97
C ARG A 65 -3.71 5.24 7.08
N ASN A 66 -3.15 5.32 8.29
CA ASN A 66 -1.74 5.05 8.54
C ASN A 66 -1.40 3.57 8.39
N LEU A 67 -2.21 2.65 8.92
CA LEU A 67 -2.03 1.20 8.69
C LEU A 67 -2.09 0.86 7.20
N ARG A 68 -3.04 1.44 6.45
CA ARG A 68 -3.17 1.27 5.01
C ARG A 68 -1.91 1.72 4.26
N LYS A 69 -1.37 2.90 4.60
CA LYS A 69 -0.09 3.39 4.03
C LYS A 69 1.07 2.46 4.37
N THR A 70 1.14 1.95 5.60
CA THR A 70 2.17 0.99 6.03
C THR A 70 2.04 -0.31 5.25
N ALA A 71 0.83 -0.86 5.09
CA ALA A 71 0.58 -2.06 4.29
C ALA A 71 1.00 -1.89 2.82
N TYR A 72 0.75 -0.73 2.21
CA TYR A 72 1.27 -0.43 0.87
C TYR A 72 2.80 -0.49 0.82
N ARG A 73 3.50 0.11 1.80
CA ARG A 73 4.96 0.04 1.89
C ARG A 73 5.44 -1.39 2.09
N CYS A 74 4.78 -2.17 2.95
CA CYS A 74 5.09 -3.59 3.18
C CYS A 74 4.97 -4.40 1.89
N PHE A 75 3.91 -4.18 1.10
CA PHE A 75 3.75 -4.84 -0.20
C PHE A 75 4.87 -4.44 -1.17
N THR A 76 5.18 -3.15 -1.25
CA THR A 76 6.28 -2.66 -2.09
C THR A 76 7.60 -3.32 -1.73
N VAL A 77 7.91 -3.47 -0.43
CA VAL A 77 9.10 -4.17 0.04
C VAL A 77 9.04 -5.67 -0.27
N LEU A 78 7.89 -6.31 -0.10
CA LEU A 78 7.70 -7.73 -0.42
C LEU A 78 7.93 -8.00 -1.91
N ALA A 79 7.40 -7.14 -2.79
CA ALA A 79 7.52 -7.31 -4.23
C ALA A 79 8.86 -6.82 -4.78
N HIS A 80 9.42 -5.74 -4.26
CA HIS A 80 10.54 -5.06 -4.93
C HIS A 80 11.80 -4.92 -4.06
N GLY A 81 11.74 -5.33 -2.80
CA GLY A 81 12.78 -5.04 -1.83
C GLY A 81 12.87 -3.54 -1.56
N TYR A 82 14.08 -3.04 -1.34
CA TYR A 82 14.32 -1.61 -1.13
C TYR A 82 14.23 -0.85 -2.45
N LEU A 83 13.29 0.10 -2.54
CA LEU A 83 13.26 1.10 -3.60
C LEU A 83 14.02 2.34 -3.12
N GLY A 84 14.90 2.89 -3.97
CA GLY A 84 15.60 4.15 -3.68
C GLY A 84 14.65 5.33 -3.46
N ALA A 85 15.15 6.41 -2.88
CA ALA A 85 14.37 7.62 -2.64
C ALA A 85 13.75 8.16 -3.94
N GLY A 86 12.50 8.62 -3.89
CA GLY A 86 11.75 9.10 -5.05
C GLY A 86 11.19 7.99 -5.97
N ILE A 87 11.71 6.76 -5.89
CA ILE A 87 11.26 5.68 -6.78
C ILE A 87 9.98 5.06 -6.23
N ARG A 88 8.86 5.36 -6.90
CA ARG A 88 7.54 4.79 -6.59
C ARG A 88 7.10 3.87 -7.71
N ARG A 89 6.55 2.71 -7.34
CA ARG A 89 5.92 1.76 -8.28
C ARG A 89 4.46 1.55 -7.92
N PRO A 90 3.54 1.53 -8.90
CA PRO A 90 2.14 1.23 -8.64
C PRO A 90 1.99 -0.19 -8.09
N ILE A 91 1.13 -0.33 -7.08
CA ILE A 91 0.73 -1.62 -6.51
C ILE A 91 -0.43 -2.16 -7.36
N PRO A 92 -0.47 -3.47 -7.66
CA PRO A 92 -1.57 -4.05 -8.41
C PRO A 92 -2.93 -3.86 -7.76
N ALA A 93 -3.96 -3.70 -8.60
CA ALA A 93 -5.31 -3.39 -8.16
C ALA A 93 -5.89 -4.44 -7.20
N CYS A 94 -5.58 -5.73 -7.41
CA CYS A 94 -6.01 -6.81 -6.52
C CYS A 94 -5.44 -6.66 -5.10
N ALA A 95 -4.14 -6.38 -4.98
CA ALA A 95 -3.48 -6.18 -3.69
C ALA A 95 -3.97 -4.90 -3.00
N VAL A 96 -4.11 -3.79 -3.74
CA VAL A 96 -4.65 -2.55 -3.18
C VAL A 96 -6.09 -2.74 -2.69
N ASN A 97 -6.94 -3.46 -3.44
CA ASN A 97 -8.31 -3.74 -3.02
C ASN A 97 -8.36 -4.57 -1.73
N ALA A 98 -7.56 -5.64 -1.65
CA ALA A 98 -7.46 -6.45 -0.43
C ALA A 98 -7.01 -5.59 0.77
N ILE A 99 -5.98 -4.76 0.60
CA ILE A 99 -5.49 -3.85 1.65
C ILE A 99 -6.57 -2.82 2.05
N ARG A 100 -7.31 -2.25 1.10
CA ARG A 100 -8.39 -1.29 1.38
C ARG A 100 -9.55 -1.94 2.12
N GLN A 101 -9.86 -3.21 1.86
CA GLN A 101 -10.87 -3.97 2.60
C GLN A 101 -10.42 -4.25 4.04
N THR A 102 -9.12 -4.53 4.25
CA THR A 102 -8.57 -4.75 5.59
C THR A 102 -8.46 -3.46 6.41
N TYR A 103 -8.07 -2.35 5.78
CA TYR A 103 -7.89 -1.04 6.41
C TYR A 103 -8.76 0.00 5.69
N PRO A 104 -10.08 -0.01 5.91
CA PRO A 104 -11.01 0.83 5.17
C PRO A 104 -10.83 2.31 5.49
N ASP A 105 -11.24 3.14 4.54
CA ASP A 105 -11.54 4.54 4.78
C ASP A 105 -13.05 4.62 5.03
N PRO A 106 -13.54 5.21 6.15
CA PRO A 106 -14.96 5.21 6.47
C PRO A 106 -15.84 5.81 5.35
N ASP A 107 -15.31 6.83 4.66
CA ASP A 107 -16.01 7.54 3.59
C ASP A 107 -15.68 6.99 2.19
N GLY A 108 -14.81 5.97 2.12
CA GLY A 108 -14.35 5.39 0.85
C GLY A 108 -13.49 6.33 0.01
N LEU A 109 -12.95 7.40 0.61
CA LEU A 109 -12.17 8.42 -0.09
C LEU A 109 -10.69 8.00 -0.18
N TYR A 110 -10.20 7.77 -1.39
CA TYR A 110 -8.81 7.37 -1.65
C TYR A 110 -8.15 8.27 -2.68
N VAL A 111 -6.97 8.80 -2.35
CA VAL A 111 -6.19 9.74 -3.20
C VAL A 111 -5.57 9.07 -4.44
N GLY A 112 -5.58 7.73 -4.51
CA GLY A 112 -4.96 6.98 -5.61
C GLY A 112 -3.43 6.98 -5.58
N PHE A 113 -2.80 6.44 -6.64
CA PHE A 113 -1.34 6.49 -6.81
C PHE A 113 -0.89 7.88 -7.30
N LYS A 114 0.22 8.34 -6.74
CA LYS A 114 0.93 9.56 -7.16
C LYS A 114 2.40 9.19 -7.39
N PHE A 115 3.13 9.94 -8.21
CA PHE A 115 4.59 9.90 -8.21
C PHE A 115 5.16 10.77 -7.08
N ALA A 116 6.48 10.82 -6.93
CA ALA A 116 7.11 11.64 -5.89
C ALA A 116 6.99 13.13 -6.25
N GLU A 117 7.23 13.43 -7.51
CA GLU A 117 7.17 14.78 -8.10
C GLU A 117 5.77 15.39 -8.02
N ASP A 118 4.73 14.54 -8.05
CA ASP A 118 3.35 14.98 -7.88
C ASP A 118 3.07 15.53 -6.48
N TYR A 119 3.82 15.12 -5.45
CA TYR A 119 3.70 15.70 -4.11
C TYR A 119 4.32 17.09 -4.06
N ASP A 120 5.51 17.25 -4.63
CA ASP A 120 6.17 18.56 -4.71
C ASP A 120 5.28 19.56 -5.46
N ALA A 121 4.66 19.14 -6.57
CA ALA A 121 3.70 19.97 -7.29
C ALA A 121 2.41 20.28 -6.48
N SER A 122 1.94 19.33 -5.67
CA SER A 122 0.74 19.52 -4.83
C SER A 122 1.01 20.54 -3.71
N ASP A 123 2.14 20.42 -3.03
CA ASP A 123 2.51 21.29 -1.90
C ASP A 123 2.83 22.71 -2.38
N MET A 124 3.42 22.86 -3.57
CA MET A 124 3.63 24.16 -4.23
C MET A 124 2.32 24.81 -4.72
N ALA A 125 1.28 24.02 -5.03
CA ALA A 125 -0.03 24.54 -5.44
C ALA A 125 -0.93 24.93 -4.24
N LEU A 126 -0.69 24.35 -3.06
CA LEU A 126 -1.42 24.64 -1.82
C LEU A 126 -0.75 25.75 -0.98
N SER A 127 0.39 26.27 -1.43
CA SER A 127 1.14 27.37 -0.80
C SER A 127 0.96 28.73 -1.51
N LEU A 128 -0.03 28.82 -2.41
CA LEU A 128 -0.52 30.05 -3.05
C LEU A 128 -1.95 30.37 -2.57
#